data_AF-A0A120AG32-F1
#
_entry.id   AF-A0A120AG32-F1
#
_cell.length_a   1.000
_cell.length_b   1.000
_cell.length_c   1.000
_cell.angle_alpha   90.00
_cell.angle_beta   90.00
_cell.angle_gamma   90.00
#
_symmetry.space_group_name_H-M   'P 1'
#
loop_
_entity.id
_entity.type
_entity.pdbx_description
1 polymer ?
#
loop_
_entity_poly.entity_id
_entity_poly.type
_entity_poly.pdbx_seq_one_letter_code
_entity_poly.pdbx_strand_id
1 'polypeptide(L)'
;MSARTVSEFTLDPADSERLGNLSGPFDAHLRMIELRLGVEIANRGNIFRIDGPERVVGEAEKLLRRLWKDAAEETLDESAIHLALTETDAEQLVAQDIEPQEVAIRVKRGTIRGRGVNQAKYLHAIATHDINFGIGPAGTGKTFLAVASAVEALNESRVQRLILVRPAVEAGEKLGFLPGDLTQKVDPYLRPLYDALYEMLGVEKVVKLLERNVIEIAPLAYMRGRTLNDAYVILDEAQNTTIEQMKMFLTRIGYGSTAVVTGDMTQGDLPKHIKSGLKDALEVLRNVNGISFTFFEAKDVVRHPLVARIVSAYDARDAKDAQSGPAA
;
A
#
# COMPACT_ATOMS: atom_id res chain seq x y z
N MET A 1 -19.20 -14.57 14.14
CA MET A 1 -18.00 -15.24 14.70
C MET A 1 -17.92 -16.63 14.09
N SER A 2 -17.15 -16.80 13.00
CA SER A 2 -16.86 -18.12 12.47
C SER A 2 -16.06 -18.94 13.49
N ALA A 3 -16.38 -20.23 13.63
CA ALA A 3 -15.64 -21.13 14.50
C ALA A 3 -14.17 -21.19 14.03
N ARG A 4 -13.23 -20.92 14.95
CA ARG A 4 -11.80 -21.13 14.71
C ARG A 4 -11.50 -22.62 14.78
N THR A 5 -10.79 -23.12 13.78
CA THR A 5 -10.40 -24.53 13.65
C THR A 5 -8.91 -24.61 13.37
N VAL A 6 -8.29 -25.67 13.85
CA VAL A 6 -6.90 -26.01 13.55
C VAL A 6 -6.91 -27.23 12.65
N SER A 7 -6.28 -27.15 11.48
CA SER A 7 -5.98 -28.31 10.64
C SER A 7 -4.49 -28.63 10.73
N GLU A 8 -4.16 -29.91 10.93
CA GLU A 8 -2.79 -30.42 10.87
C GLU A 8 -2.72 -31.50 9.79
N PHE A 9 -1.78 -31.37 8.88
CA PHE A 9 -1.61 -32.30 7.78
C PHE A 9 -0.14 -32.47 7.38
N THR A 10 0.13 -33.55 6.68
CA THR A 10 1.46 -33.89 6.19
C THR A 10 1.47 -33.83 4.66
N LEU A 11 2.57 -33.29 4.12
CA LEU A 11 2.88 -33.31 2.69
C LEU A 11 3.88 -34.42 2.42
N ASP A 12 3.46 -35.45 1.69
CA ASP A 12 4.31 -36.59 1.34
C ASP A 12 4.62 -36.63 -0.16
N PRO A 13 5.77 -37.19 -0.56
CA PRO A 13 6.87 -37.67 0.29
C PRO A 13 7.70 -36.53 0.88
N ALA A 14 8.32 -36.71 2.05
CA ALA A 14 9.17 -35.69 2.65
C ALA A 14 10.38 -35.35 1.75
N ASP A 15 10.39 -34.12 1.22
CA ASP A 15 11.44 -33.62 0.31
C ASP A 15 11.82 -32.18 0.71
N SER A 16 13.03 -32.02 1.23
CA SER A 16 13.51 -30.73 1.75
C SER A 16 13.67 -29.66 0.67
N GLU A 17 14.00 -30.03 -0.57
CA GLU A 17 14.20 -29.08 -1.67
C GLU A 17 12.83 -28.55 -2.12
N ARG A 18 11.87 -29.45 -2.28
CA ARG A 18 10.48 -29.11 -2.61
C ARG A 18 9.79 -28.32 -1.51
N LEU A 19 10.08 -28.62 -0.24
CA LEU A 19 9.61 -27.82 0.89
C LEU A 19 10.21 -26.41 0.88
N GLY A 20 11.49 -26.27 0.54
CA GLY A 20 12.13 -24.96 0.37
C GLY A 20 11.48 -24.16 -0.76
N ASN A 21 11.18 -24.81 -1.89
CA ASN A 21 10.48 -24.22 -3.03
C ASN A 21 9.06 -23.75 -2.64
N LEU A 22 8.30 -24.59 -1.92
CA LEU A 22 6.96 -24.26 -1.44
C LEU A 22 6.96 -23.09 -0.44
N SER A 23 7.83 -23.13 0.57
CA SER A 23 7.85 -22.10 1.61
C SER A 23 8.40 -20.76 1.13
N GLY A 24 9.28 -20.79 0.12
CA GLY A 24 9.98 -19.62 -0.38
C GLY A 24 11.07 -19.13 0.58
N PRO A 25 11.87 -18.13 0.15
CA PRO A 25 12.94 -17.56 0.97
C PRO A 25 12.38 -16.99 2.29
N PHE A 26 12.92 -17.45 3.43
CA PHE A 26 12.47 -17.00 4.77
C PHE A 26 10.95 -17.13 5.01
N ASP A 27 10.33 -18.17 4.43
CA ASP A 27 8.90 -18.45 4.51
C ASP A 27 8.00 -17.38 3.85
N ALA A 28 8.54 -16.63 2.89
CA ALA A 28 7.82 -15.54 2.20
C ALA A 28 6.51 -16.00 1.56
N HIS A 29 6.47 -17.19 0.94
CA HIS A 29 5.26 -17.71 0.30
C HIS A 29 4.20 -18.06 1.35
N LEU A 30 4.59 -18.69 2.46
CA LEU A 30 3.63 -19.03 3.53
C LEU A 30 3.03 -17.76 4.12
N ARG A 31 3.86 -16.74 4.40
CA ARG A 31 3.37 -15.44 4.88
C ARG A 31 2.43 -14.75 3.91
N MET A 32 2.69 -14.86 2.62
CA MET A 32 1.79 -14.33 1.60
C MET A 32 0.41 -15.00 1.65
N ILE A 33 0.39 -16.33 1.80
CA ILE A 33 -0.85 -17.10 1.96
C ILE A 33 -1.55 -16.75 3.28
N GLU A 34 -0.82 -16.68 4.39
CA GLU A 34 -1.32 -16.26 5.71
C GLU A 34 -2.03 -14.90 5.64
N LEU A 35 -1.35 -13.90 5.08
CA LEU A 35 -1.88 -12.54 4.95
C LEU A 35 -3.12 -12.51 4.06
N ARG A 36 -3.07 -13.17 2.89
CA ARG A 36 -4.15 -13.11 1.90
C ARG A 36 -5.41 -13.83 2.38
N LEU A 37 -5.25 -14.93 3.10
CA LEU A 37 -6.37 -15.75 3.59
C LEU A 37 -6.82 -15.37 5.01
N GLY A 38 -5.97 -14.70 5.80
CA GLY A 38 -6.24 -14.39 7.20
C GLY A 38 -6.14 -15.63 8.10
N VAL A 39 -5.14 -16.46 7.87
CA VAL A 39 -4.82 -17.67 8.66
C VAL A 39 -3.40 -17.59 9.20
N GLU A 40 -3.08 -18.38 10.22
CA GLU A 40 -1.71 -18.61 10.68
C GLU A 40 -1.24 -19.99 10.21
N ILE A 41 -0.08 -20.06 9.58
CA ILE A 41 0.54 -21.27 9.03
C ILE A 41 1.87 -21.49 9.74
N ALA A 42 1.96 -22.61 10.45
CA ALA A 42 3.20 -23.09 11.03
C ALA A 42 3.62 -24.40 10.37
N ASN A 43 4.91 -24.58 10.11
CA ASN A 43 5.44 -25.83 9.58
C ASN A 43 6.61 -26.35 10.40
N ARG A 44 6.75 -27.68 10.44
CA ARG A 44 7.92 -28.37 10.97
C ARG A 44 8.31 -29.48 10.00
N GLY A 45 9.19 -29.15 9.06
CA GLY A 45 9.48 -30.02 7.92
C GLY A 45 8.26 -30.12 7.01
N ASN A 46 7.79 -31.34 6.74
CA ASN A 46 6.62 -31.59 5.90
C ASN A 46 5.29 -31.63 6.66
N ILE A 47 5.30 -31.35 7.97
CA ILE A 47 4.09 -31.26 8.80
C ILE A 47 3.67 -29.79 8.86
N PHE A 48 2.47 -29.49 8.39
CA PHE A 48 1.88 -28.16 8.36
C PHE A 48 0.69 -28.08 9.29
N ARG A 49 0.57 -26.95 9.98
CA ARG A 49 -0.53 -26.60 10.86
C ARG A 49 -1.09 -25.26 10.41
N ILE A 50 -2.40 -25.21 10.19
CA ILE A 50 -3.13 -23.98 9.83
C ILE A 50 -4.15 -23.68 10.93
N ASP A 51 -4.14 -22.46 11.45
CA ASP A 51 -5.13 -21.95 12.41
C ASP A 51 -5.90 -20.79 11.77
N GLY A 52 -7.24 -20.83 11.86
CA GLY A 52 -8.08 -19.77 11.32
C GLY A 52 -9.56 -20.15 11.28
N PRO A 53 -10.40 -19.37 10.57
CA PRO A 53 -11.80 -19.72 10.36
C PRO A 53 -11.94 -21.04 9.59
N GLU A 54 -12.80 -21.96 10.05
CA GLU A 54 -12.96 -23.32 9.51
C GLU A 54 -13.00 -23.39 7.97
N ARG A 55 -13.79 -22.50 7.36
CA ARG A 55 -13.97 -22.43 5.91
C ARG A 55 -12.72 -21.99 5.15
N VAL A 56 -11.90 -21.14 5.78
CA VAL A 56 -10.66 -20.61 5.21
C VAL A 56 -9.52 -21.61 5.39
N VAL A 57 -9.48 -22.31 6.53
CA VAL A 57 -8.48 -23.36 6.81
C VAL A 57 -8.54 -24.47 5.76
N GLY A 58 -9.74 -24.90 5.36
CA GLY A 58 -9.90 -25.91 4.31
C GLY A 58 -9.40 -25.45 2.94
N GLU A 59 -9.59 -24.18 2.58
CA GLU A 59 -9.08 -23.63 1.31
C GLU A 59 -7.55 -23.44 1.35
N ALA A 60 -7.01 -22.97 2.48
CA ALA A 60 -5.57 -22.84 2.68
C ALA A 60 -4.86 -24.21 2.60
N GLU A 61 -5.44 -25.27 3.16
CA GLU A 61 -4.90 -26.62 3.04
C GLU A 61 -4.93 -27.13 1.59
N LYS A 62 -6.05 -26.93 0.87
CA LYS A 62 -6.15 -27.31 -0.56
C LYS A 62 -5.09 -26.59 -1.40
N LEU A 63 -4.92 -25.28 -1.17
CA LEU A 63 -3.92 -24.47 -1.85
C LEU A 63 -2.51 -24.99 -1.58
N LEU A 64 -2.13 -25.23 -0.32
CA LEU A 64 -0.81 -25.76 0.02
C LEU A 64 -0.56 -27.15 -0.59
N ARG A 65 -1.58 -28.02 -0.66
CA ARG A 65 -1.47 -29.33 -1.33
C ARG A 65 -1.33 -29.21 -2.84
N ARG A 66 -1.95 -28.21 -3.46
CA ARG A 66 -1.80 -27.91 -4.89
C ARG A 66 -0.40 -27.38 -5.17
N LEU A 67 0.01 -26.33 -4.47
CA LEU A 67 1.35 -25.76 -4.59
C LEU A 67 2.44 -26.79 -4.30
N TRP A 68 2.22 -27.70 -3.35
CA TRP A 68 3.11 -28.84 -3.16
C TRP A 68 3.25 -29.65 -4.45
N LYS A 69 2.16 -30.05 -5.11
CA LYS A 69 2.20 -30.77 -6.41
C LYS A 69 2.99 -30.00 -7.45
N ASP A 70 2.70 -28.72 -7.62
CA ASP A 70 3.32 -27.86 -8.62
C ASP A 70 4.84 -27.69 -8.36
N ALA A 71 5.24 -27.61 -7.09
CA ALA A 71 6.64 -27.52 -6.66
C ALA A 71 7.51 -28.74 -7.03
N ALA A 72 6.91 -29.85 -7.49
CA ALA A 72 7.67 -31.00 -8.00
C ALA A 72 8.16 -30.81 -9.44
N GLU A 73 7.45 -30.01 -10.23
CA GLU A 73 7.71 -29.83 -11.67
C GLU A 73 8.22 -28.43 -11.99
N GLU A 74 7.90 -27.45 -11.13
CA GLU A 74 8.14 -26.03 -11.38
C GLU A 74 8.77 -25.35 -10.16
N THR A 75 9.57 -24.30 -10.40
CA THR A 75 10.01 -23.39 -9.35
C THR A 75 8.87 -22.43 -9.03
N LEU A 76 8.43 -22.43 -7.77
CA LEU A 76 7.43 -21.48 -7.31
C LEU A 76 8.14 -20.16 -7.02
N ASP A 77 7.77 -19.13 -7.77
CA ASP A 77 8.06 -17.75 -7.45
C ASP A 77 6.82 -17.09 -6.85
N GLU A 78 6.95 -15.84 -6.40
CA GLU A 78 5.82 -15.08 -5.87
C GLU A 78 4.66 -14.99 -6.88
N SER A 79 4.97 -14.89 -8.17
CA SER A 79 3.97 -14.84 -9.25
C SER A 79 3.09 -16.10 -9.29
N ALA A 80 3.69 -17.28 -9.15
CA ALA A 80 2.98 -18.55 -9.10
C ALA A 80 2.07 -18.64 -7.86
N ILE A 81 2.54 -18.15 -6.70
CA ILE A 81 1.74 -18.11 -5.47
C ILE A 81 0.54 -17.15 -5.64
N HIS A 82 0.77 -15.96 -6.20
CA HIS A 82 -0.29 -15.00 -6.48
C HIS A 82 -1.34 -15.57 -7.43
N LEU A 83 -0.92 -16.21 -8.53
CA LEU A 83 -1.83 -16.83 -9.49
C LEU A 83 -2.68 -17.92 -8.81
N ALA A 84 -2.06 -18.78 -8.00
CA ALA A 84 -2.78 -19.84 -7.28
C ALA A 84 -3.77 -19.28 -6.25
N LEU A 85 -3.45 -18.15 -5.60
CA LEU A 85 -4.34 -17.44 -4.69
C LEU A 85 -5.55 -16.82 -5.40
N THR A 86 -5.36 -16.25 -6.59
CA THR A 86 -6.44 -15.66 -7.41
C THR A 86 -7.35 -16.72 -8.03
N GLU A 87 -6.80 -17.87 -8.44
CA GLU A 87 -7.56 -18.99 -9.00
C GLU A 87 -8.40 -19.74 -7.95
N THR A 88 -8.02 -19.63 -6.69
CA THR A 88 -8.83 -20.16 -5.59
C THR A 88 -9.94 -19.15 -5.31
N ASP A 89 -11.22 -19.56 -5.30
CA ASP A 89 -12.38 -18.71 -4.97
C ASP A 89 -12.30 -18.06 -3.56
N ALA A 90 -11.20 -18.27 -2.83
CA ALA A 90 -10.86 -17.71 -1.53
C ALA A 90 -11.02 -16.17 -1.46
N GLU A 91 -10.79 -15.42 -2.54
CA GLU A 91 -11.00 -13.97 -2.54
C GLU A 91 -12.47 -13.56 -2.31
N GLN A 92 -13.44 -14.31 -2.85
CA GLN A 92 -14.87 -14.04 -2.61
C GLN A 92 -15.31 -14.40 -1.19
N LEU A 93 -14.53 -15.24 -0.52
CA LEU A 93 -14.84 -15.84 0.77
C LEU A 93 -14.38 -14.98 1.95
N VAL A 94 -13.33 -14.18 1.75
CA VAL A 94 -12.74 -13.25 2.73
C VAL A 94 -13.57 -11.97 2.90
N ALA A 95 -14.40 -11.62 1.91
CA ALA A 95 -15.11 -10.34 1.83
C ALA A 95 -16.17 -10.08 2.91
N GLN A 96 -16.54 -11.06 3.76
CA GLN A 96 -17.68 -10.91 4.68
C GLN A 96 -17.38 -10.98 6.18
N ASP A 97 -16.21 -11.45 6.65
CA ASP A 97 -16.06 -11.73 8.10
C ASP A 97 -14.64 -11.59 8.70
N ILE A 98 -13.65 -11.02 7.99
CA ILE A 98 -12.31 -10.85 8.57
C ILE A 98 -12.23 -9.52 9.33
N GLU A 99 -12.17 -9.60 10.67
CA GLU A 99 -11.69 -8.47 11.46
C GLU A 99 -10.26 -8.12 11.02
N PRO A 100 -9.96 -6.85 10.70
CA PRO A 100 -8.63 -6.46 10.23
C PRO A 100 -7.59 -6.90 11.26
N GLN A 101 -6.68 -7.78 10.86
CA GLN A 101 -5.56 -8.18 11.72
C GLN A 101 -4.73 -6.93 12.05
N GLU A 102 -4.32 -6.78 13.31
CA GLU A 102 -3.58 -5.59 13.74
C GLU A 102 -2.18 -5.56 13.08
N VAL A 103 -2.04 -4.77 12.02
CA VAL A 103 -0.75 -4.55 11.35
C VAL A 103 0.08 -3.57 12.17
N ALA A 104 1.21 -4.04 12.69
CA ALA A 104 2.12 -3.26 13.52
C ALA A 104 3.48 -3.12 12.84
N ILE A 105 3.75 -1.92 12.31
CA ILE A 105 4.92 -1.65 11.48
C ILE A 105 6.10 -1.23 12.35
N ARG A 106 7.19 -1.99 12.31
CA ARG A 106 8.41 -1.65 13.07
C ARG A 106 9.29 -0.67 12.28
N VAL A 107 9.55 0.49 12.88
CA VAL A 107 10.46 1.53 12.34
C VAL A 107 11.55 1.88 13.35
N LYS A 108 12.57 2.64 12.92
CA LYS A 108 13.72 3.00 13.78
C LYS A 108 13.31 3.67 15.10
N ARG A 109 12.23 4.46 15.09
CA ARG A 109 11.73 5.24 16.24
C ARG A 109 10.59 4.57 17.02
N GLY A 110 10.24 3.31 16.73
CA GLY A 110 9.20 2.59 17.46
C GLY A 110 8.29 1.76 16.55
N THR A 111 7.07 1.48 17.01
CA THR A 111 6.06 0.75 16.23
C THR A 111 4.96 1.71 15.78
N ILE A 112 4.68 1.74 14.48
CA ILE A 112 3.56 2.48 13.89
C ILE A 112 2.36 1.53 13.82
N ARG A 113 1.21 1.99 14.31
CA ARG A 113 -0.06 1.26 14.25
C ARG A 113 -1.16 2.22 13.79
N GLY A 114 -2.18 1.67 13.14
CA GLY A 114 -3.40 2.41 12.86
C GLY A 114 -4.05 2.86 14.17
N ARG A 115 -4.25 4.17 14.35
CA ARG A 115 -4.84 4.73 15.58
C ARG A 115 -6.37 4.67 15.59
N GLY A 116 -6.97 4.39 14.44
CA GLY A 116 -8.41 4.28 14.26
C GLY A 116 -8.78 3.18 13.25
N VAL A 117 -10.07 2.86 13.19
CA VAL A 117 -10.60 1.74 12.39
C VAL A 117 -10.22 1.86 10.91
N ASN A 118 -10.35 3.04 10.31
CA ASN A 118 -10.02 3.25 8.90
C ASN A 118 -8.51 3.15 8.62
N GLN A 119 -7.67 3.58 9.57
CA GLN A 119 -6.21 3.42 9.44
C GLN A 119 -5.79 1.94 9.56
N ALA A 120 -6.41 1.18 10.47
CA ALA A 120 -6.17 -0.26 10.59
C ALA A 120 -6.63 -1.01 9.34
N LYS A 121 -7.84 -0.71 8.84
CA LYS A 121 -8.35 -1.23 7.56
C LYS A 121 -7.43 -0.90 6.40
N TYR A 122 -6.90 0.32 6.33
CA TYR A 122 -5.98 0.73 5.29
C TYR A 122 -4.67 -0.07 5.31
N LEU A 123 -4.07 -0.25 6.49
CA LEU A 123 -2.85 -1.06 6.63
C LEU A 123 -3.09 -2.52 6.26
N HIS A 124 -4.23 -3.08 6.67
CA HIS A 124 -4.61 -4.45 6.29
C HIS A 124 -4.86 -4.57 4.77
N ALA A 125 -5.53 -3.60 4.16
CA ALA A 125 -5.75 -3.56 2.72
C ALA A 125 -4.42 -3.54 1.96
N ILE A 126 -3.50 -2.66 2.38
CA ILE A 126 -2.13 -2.58 1.84
C ILE A 126 -1.41 -3.93 1.92
N ALA A 127 -1.52 -4.64 3.04
CA ALA A 127 -0.83 -5.91 3.25
C ALA A 127 -1.42 -7.05 2.41
N THR A 128 -2.67 -6.92 1.97
CA THR A 128 -3.40 -8.00 1.30
C THR A 128 -3.58 -7.79 -0.19
N HIS A 129 -3.54 -6.56 -0.70
CA HIS A 129 -3.83 -6.23 -2.11
C HIS A 129 -2.62 -5.62 -2.83
N ASP A 130 -2.52 -5.88 -4.13
CA ASP A 130 -1.41 -5.40 -4.96
C ASP A 130 -1.55 -3.90 -5.26
N ILE A 131 -2.78 -3.39 -5.42
CA ILE A 131 -3.03 -1.96 -5.66
C ILE A 131 -4.00 -1.42 -4.63
N ASN A 132 -3.63 -0.34 -3.96
CA ASN A 132 -4.37 0.21 -2.83
C ASN A 132 -4.61 1.70 -3.00
N PHE A 133 -5.86 2.14 -2.86
CA PHE A 133 -6.22 3.55 -2.89
C PHE A 133 -6.54 4.05 -1.48
N GLY A 134 -5.71 4.96 -0.96
CA GLY A 134 -5.96 5.69 0.28
C GLY A 134 -6.49 7.09 -0.02
N ILE A 135 -7.79 7.33 0.18
CA ILE A 135 -8.45 8.56 -0.26
C ILE A 135 -9.05 9.30 0.92
N GLY A 136 -8.70 10.57 1.11
CA GLY A 136 -9.38 11.40 2.09
C GLY A 136 -8.54 12.60 2.56
N PRO A 137 -9.03 13.33 3.58
CA PRO A 137 -8.48 14.62 3.97
C PRO A 137 -7.00 14.60 4.34
N ALA A 138 -6.34 15.75 4.19
CA ALA A 138 -4.99 15.96 4.73
C ALA A 138 -4.93 15.75 6.27
N GLY A 139 -3.89 15.06 6.73
CA GLY A 139 -3.69 14.75 8.16
C GLY A 139 -4.38 13.47 8.67
N THR A 140 -5.00 12.68 7.77
CA THR A 140 -5.54 11.34 8.09
C THR A 140 -4.47 10.25 8.17
N GLY A 141 -3.23 10.56 7.77
CA GLY A 141 -2.10 9.64 7.81
C GLY A 141 -1.94 8.73 6.59
N LYS A 142 -2.79 8.86 5.56
CA LYS A 142 -2.77 8.00 4.35
C LYS A 142 -1.38 7.83 3.71
N THR A 143 -0.67 8.92 3.45
CA THR A 143 0.67 8.88 2.84
C THR A 143 1.72 8.38 3.84
N PHE A 144 1.64 8.83 5.10
CA PHE A 144 2.57 8.40 6.14
C PHE A 144 2.50 6.89 6.40
N LEU A 145 1.28 6.32 6.49
CA LEU A 145 1.07 4.89 6.66
C LEU A 145 1.53 4.09 5.44
N ALA A 146 1.31 4.61 4.22
CA ALA A 146 1.81 3.99 3.00
C ALA A 146 3.35 3.89 2.99
N VAL A 147 4.04 4.98 3.35
CA VAL A 147 5.51 5.00 3.44
C VAL A 147 5.99 4.07 4.55
N ALA A 148 5.27 3.98 5.67
CA ALA A 148 5.58 3.06 6.76
C ALA A 148 5.53 1.59 6.29
N SER A 149 4.45 1.20 5.59
CA SER A 149 4.31 -0.15 5.02
C SER A 149 5.39 -0.45 3.98
N ALA A 150 5.75 0.54 3.17
CA ALA A 150 6.81 0.42 2.18
C ALA A 150 8.18 0.16 2.83
N VAL A 151 8.50 0.94 3.87
CA VAL A 151 9.75 0.79 4.63
C VAL A 151 9.84 -0.58 5.31
N GLU A 152 8.74 -1.09 5.86
CA GLU A 152 8.69 -2.44 6.42
C GLU A 152 8.92 -3.50 5.35
N ALA A 153 8.20 -3.42 4.22
CA ALA A 153 8.38 -4.36 3.11
C ALA A 153 9.85 -4.41 2.62
N LEU A 154 10.53 -3.25 2.57
CA LEU A 154 11.95 -3.20 2.24
C LEU A 154 12.84 -3.84 3.32
N ASN A 155 12.58 -3.56 4.60
CA ASN A 155 13.38 -4.12 5.69
C ASN A 155 13.19 -5.64 5.83
N GLU A 156 12.01 -6.15 5.50
CA GLU A 156 11.69 -7.58 5.46
C GLU A 156 12.12 -8.27 4.17
N SER A 157 12.75 -7.54 3.23
CA SER A 157 13.17 -8.04 1.93
C SER A 157 12.02 -8.61 1.07
N ARG A 158 10.77 -8.17 1.32
CA ARG A 158 9.60 -8.48 0.47
C ARG A 158 9.62 -7.71 -0.85
N VAL A 159 10.33 -6.59 -0.88
CA VAL A 159 10.57 -5.79 -2.09
C VAL A 159 12.03 -5.37 -2.12
N GLN A 160 12.58 -5.22 -3.32
CA GLN A 160 13.97 -4.85 -3.52
C GLN A 160 14.17 -3.33 -3.53
N ARG A 161 13.11 -2.56 -3.81
CA ARG A 161 13.19 -1.10 -3.95
C ARG A 161 11.89 -0.38 -3.62
N LEU A 162 12.02 0.89 -3.24
CA LEU A 162 10.92 1.82 -3.00
C LEU A 162 10.93 2.91 -4.07
N ILE A 163 9.77 3.19 -4.67
CA ILE A 163 9.62 4.24 -5.68
C ILE A 163 8.49 5.16 -5.24
N LEU A 164 8.83 6.36 -4.79
CA LEU A 164 7.87 7.36 -4.34
C LEU A 164 7.71 8.42 -5.43
N VAL A 165 6.47 8.61 -5.85
CA VAL A 165 6.12 9.35 -7.05
C VAL A 165 5.11 10.43 -6.68
N ARG A 166 5.30 11.63 -7.22
CA ARG A 166 4.32 12.72 -7.11
C ARG A 166 4.12 13.37 -8.48
N PRO A 167 2.88 13.69 -8.90
CA PRO A 167 2.67 14.46 -10.11
C PRO A 167 3.23 15.88 -9.93
N ALA A 168 3.92 16.38 -10.96
CA ALA A 168 4.31 17.78 -11.00
C ALA A 168 3.08 18.61 -11.39
N VAL A 169 2.65 19.50 -10.50
CA VAL A 169 1.50 20.39 -10.68
C VAL A 169 1.92 21.77 -10.22
N GLU A 170 1.66 22.77 -11.04
CA GLU A 170 1.96 24.16 -10.74
C GLU A 170 0.94 24.70 -9.73
N ALA A 171 1.06 24.31 -8.47
CA ALA A 171 0.26 24.89 -7.40
C ALA A 171 0.79 26.29 -7.06
N GLY A 172 0.07 27.33 -7.50
CA GLY A 172 0.29 28.72 -7.09
C GLY A 172 1.41 29.48 -7.83
N GLU A 173 2.63 28.93 -7.89
CA GLU A 173 3.77 29.53 -8.60
C GLU A 173 4.10 28.70 -9.86
N LYS A 174 4.25 29.34 -11.03
CA LYS A 174 4.61 28.60 -12.24
C LYS A 174 5.99 27.97 -12.04
N LEU A 175 6.13 26.68 -12.34
CA LEU A 175 7.38 25.92 -12.18
C LEU A 175 8.56 26.63 -12.89
N GLY A 176 8.25 27.41 -13.94
CA GLY A 176 9.20 28.25 -14.66
C GLY A 176 9.96 29.30 -13.82
N PHE A 177 9.46 29.74 -12.66
CA PHE A 177 10.05 30.86 -11.88
C PHE A 177 11.03 30.46 -10.78
N LEU A 178 11.08 29.19 -10.37
CA LEU A 178 12.09 28.73 -9.41
C LEU A 178 13.47 28.73 -10.09
N PRO A 179 14.51 29.37 -9.55
CA PRO A 179 15.86 29.34 -10.12
C PRO A 179 16.47 27.93 -9.94
N GLY A 180 17.22 27.44 -10.94
CA GLY A 180 17.89 26.14 -10.88
C GLY A 180 17.57 25.20 -12.06
N ASP A 181 18.14 24.00 -12.03
CA ASP A 181 17.83 22.91 -12.97
C ASP A 181 16.43 22.32 -12.70
N LEU A 182 15.90 21.52 -13.63
CA LEU A 182 14.55 20.94 -13.51
C LEU A 182 14.38 20.12 -12.23
N THR A 183 15.45 19.49 -11.74
CA THR A 183 15.46 18.70 -10.51
C THR A 183 15.29 19.60 -9.28
N GLN A 184 16.05 20.70 -9.21
CA GLN A 184 15.97 21.69 -8.12
C GLN A 184 14.60 22.37 -8.01
N LYS A 185 13.88 22.48 -9.14
CA LYS A 185 12.52 23.07 -9.15
C LYS A 185 11.43 22.13 -8.66
N VAL A 186 11.63 20.81 -8.79
CA VAL A 186 10.64 19.81 -8.36
C VAL A 186 10.89 19.31 -6.94
N ASP A 187 12.13 19.44 -6.44
CA ASP A 187 12.54 19.00 -5.11
C ASP A 187 11.66 19.52 -3.94
N PRO A 188 11.18 20.78 -3.93
CA PRO A 188 10.30 21.27 -2.86
C PRO A 188 9.00 20.47 -2.72
N TYR A 189 8.42 19.99 -3.82
CA TYR A 189 7.19 19.20 -3.83
C TYR A 189 7.41 17.76 -3.34
N LEU A 190 8.63 17.25 -3.50
CA LEU A 190 9.02 15.92 -3.06
C LEU A 190 9.45 15.90 -1.59
N ARG A 191 9.73 17.07 -0.99
CA ARG A 191 10.24 17.21 0.37
C ARG A 191 9.44 16.46 1.45
N PRO A 192 8.09 16.48 1.46
CA PRO A 192 7.33 15.71 2.44
C PRO A 192 7.60 14.20 2.43
N LEU A 193 7.93 13.64 1.25
CA LEU A 193 8.28 12.22 1.10
C LEU A 193 9.67 11.92 1.69
N TYR A 194 10.64 12.82 1.48
CA TYR A 194 11.95 12.73 2.13
C TYR A 194 11.82 12.77 3.66
N ASP A 195 11.06 13.71 4.19
CA ASP A 195 10.90 13.89 5.63
C ASP A 195 10.27 12.66 6.29
N ALA A 196 9.26 12.04 5.64
CA ALA A 196 8.66 10.79 6.11
C ALA A 196 9.68 9.63 6.15
N LEU A 197 10.50 9.47 5.10
CA LEU A 197 11.54 8.45 5.07
C LEU A 197 12.62 8.69 6.15
N TYR A 198 13.04 9.95 6.34
CA TYR A 198 14.01 10.31 7.37
C TYR A 198 13.51 10.01 8.78
N GLU A 199 12.22 10.20 9.04
CA GLU A 199 11.61 9.83 10.32
C GLU A 199 11.68 8.31 10.57
N MET A 200 11.43 7.50 9.55
CA MET A 200 11.32 6.04 9.68
C MET A 200 12.66 5.30 9.66
N LEU A 201 13.60 5.73 8.82
CA LEU A 201 14.88 5.06 8.58
C LEU A 201 16.09 5.84 9.15
N GLY A 202 15.93 7.14 9.38
CA GLY A 202 17.02 8.05 9.71
C GLY A 202 17.78 8.54 8.47
N VAL A 203 18.28 9.78 8.56
CA VAL A 203 18.90 10.52 7.45
C VAL A 203 20.02 9.73 6.76
N GLU A 204 21.00 9.25 7.52
CA GLU A 204 22.17 8.55 6.96
C GLU A 204 21.80 7.29 6.15
N LYS A 205 20.79 6.54 6.61
CA LYS A 205 20.34 5.32 5.92
C LYS A 205 19.61 5.69 4.63
N VAL A 206 18.74 6.69 4.67
CA VAL A 206 18.00 7.15 3.48
C VAL A 206 18.95 7.65 2.39
N VAL A 207 19.94 8.48 2.75
CA VAL A 207 20.95 8.98 1.78
C VAL A 207 21.67 7.81 1.10
N LYS A 208 22.15 6.82 1.85
CA LYS A 208 22.80 5.63 1.28
C LYS A 208 21.88 4.80 0.38
N LEU A 209 20.60 4.69 0.72
CA LEU A 209 19.63 3.94 -0.09
C LEU A 209 19.25 4.69 -1.38
N LEU A 210 19.19 6.02 -1.34
CA LEU A 210 19.02 6.86 -2.52
C LEU A 210 20.21 6.75 -3.47
N GLU A 211 21.44 6.85 -2.95
CA GLU A 211 22.68 6.70 -3.75
C GLU A 211 22.78 5.34 -4.45
N ARG A 212 22.23 4.29 -3.81
CA ARG A 212 22.18 2.93 -4.38
C ARG A 212 20.96 2.67 -5.27
N ASN A 213 20.10 3.66 -5.47
CA ASN A 213 18.81 3.53 -6.18
C ASN A 213 17.88 2.44 -5.58
N VAL A 214 18.04 2.13 -4.29
CA VAL A 214 17.10 1.26 -3.55
C VAL A 214 15.86 2.06 -3.18
N ILE A 215 16.01 3.34 -2.86
CA ILE A 215 14.90 4.28 -2.76
C ILE A 215 15.03 5.25 -3.94
N GLU A 216 13.93 5.50 -4.63
CA GLU A 216 13.82 6.48 -5.69
C GLU A 216 12.67 7.43 -5.36
N ILE A 217 12.91 8.74 -5.42
CA ILE A 217 11.86 9.75 -5.28
C ILE A 217 11.87 10.58 -6.56
N ALA A 218 10.79 10.51 -7.34
CA ALA A 218 10.78 11.02 -8.70
C ALA A 218 9.43 11.63 -9.11
N PRO A 219 9.42 12.54 -10.10
CA PRO A 219 8.19 13.02 -10.71
C PRO A 219 7.48 11.89 -11.47
N LEU A 220 6.14 11.95 -11.56
CA LEU A 220 5.33 10.95 -12.27
C LEU A 220 5.76 10.69 -13.72
N ALA A 221 6.28 11.70 -14.41
CA ALA A 221 6.75 11.55 -15.79
C ALA A 221 7.85 10.49 -15.97
N TYR A 222 8.64 10.21 -14.92
CA TYR A 222 9.75 9.24 -14.94
C TYR A 222 9.27 7.79 -14.93
N MET A 223 7.98 7.55 -14.70
CA MET A 223 7.39 6.21 -14.73
C MET A 223 7.14 5.70 -16.16
N ARG A 224 7.17 6.60 -17.15
CA ARG A 224 6.88 6.26 -18.54
C ARG A 224 7.87 5.23 -19.08
N GLY A 225 7.34 4.16 -19.68
CA GLY A 225 8.14 3.10 -20.31
C GLY A 225 8.83 2.14 -19.34
N ARG A 226 8.54 2.21 -18.03
CA ARG A 226 9.09 1.30 -17.03
C ARG A 226 8.15 0.12 -16.77
N THR A 227 8.72 -0.98 -16.32
CA THR A 227 7.99 -2.04 -15.62
C THR A 227 8.58 -2.12 -14.22
N LEU A 228 7.73 -2.02 -13.22
CA LEU A 228 8.11 -1.92 -11.82
C LEU A 228 7.88 -3.29 -11.18
N ASN A 229 8.87 -4.18 -11.32
CA ASN A 229 8.93 -5.46 -10.60
C ASN A 229 9.65 -5.30 -9.26
N ASP A 230 9.33 -6.20 -8.32
CA ASP A 230 9.90 -6.33 -6.98
C ASP A 230 9.99 -4.98 -6.24
N ALA A 231 8.97 -4.14 -6.42
CA ALA A 231 8.99 -2.75 -6.03
C ALA A 231 7.76 -2.38 -5.19
N TYR A 232 7.99 -1.54 -4.19
CA TYR A 232 6.91 -0.84 -3.52
C TYR A 232 6.77 0.56 -4.09
N VAL A 233 5.64 0.85 -4.71
CA VAL A 233 5.42 2.09 -5.46
C VAL A 233 4.36 2.93 -4.78
N ILE A 234 4.66 4.18 -4.46
CA ILE A 234 3.69 5.11 -3.86
C ILE A 234 3.45 6.26 -4.84
N LEU A 235 2.21 6.47 -5.25
CA LEU A 235 1.79 7.68 -5.97
C LEU A 235 1.05 8.61 -4.99
N ASP A 236 1.72 9.67 -4.56
CA ASP A 236 1.16 10.67 -3.67
C ASP A 236 0.53 11.84 -4.42
N GLU A 237 -0.43 12.52 -3.79
CA GLU A 237 -1.27 13.57 -4.40
C GLU A 237 -1.93 13.16 -5.73
N ALA A 238 -2.44 11.93 -5.79
CA ALA A 238 -3.00 11.36 -7.00
C ALA A 238 -4.21 12.13 -7.55
N GLN A 239 -4.88 12.96 -6.75
CA GLN A 239 -5.94 13.84 -7.24
C GLN A 239 -5.46 14.79 -8.34
N ASN A 240 -4.15 15.06 -8.37
CA ASN A 240 -3.51 15.92 -9.36
C ASN A 240 -3.02 15.20 -10.62
N THR A 241 -3.41 13.94 -10.82
CA THR A 241 -3.15 13.21 -12.05
C THR A 241 -4.27 13.37 -13.06
N THR A 242 -3.94 13.39 -14.35
CA THR A 242 -4.93 13.19 -15.42
C THR A 242 -5.28 11.70 -15.56
N ILE A 243 -6.37 11.40 -16.28
CA ILE A 243 -6.76 10.01 -16.60
C ILE A 243 -5.61 9.26 -17.31
N GLU A 244 -4.95 9.92 -18.26
CA GLU A 244 -3.84 9.35 -19.02
C GLU A 244 -2.65 9.04 -18.11
N GLN A 245 -2.34 9.94 -17.18
CA GLN A 245 -1.26 9.76 -16.20
C GLN A 245 -1.56 8.62 -15.22
N MET A 246 -2.80 8.53 -14.72
CA MET A 246 -3.24 7.43 -13.85
C MET A 246 -3.16 6.08 -14.57
N LYS A 247 -3.68 5.98 -15.80
CA LYS A 247 -3.58 4.76 -16.62
C LYS A 247 -2.11 4.41 -16.92
N MET A 248 -1.30 5.41 -17.25
CA MET A 248 0.13 5.22 -17.48
C MET A 248 0.78 4.61 -16.24
N PHE A 249 0.55 5.18 -15.05
CA PHE A 249 1.08 4.71 -13.77
C PHE A 249 0.66 3.27 -13.45
N LEU A 250 -0.65 3.00 -13.43
CA LEU A 250 -1.19 1.69 -13.03
C LEU A 250 -0.71 0.56 -13.94
N THR A 251 -0.49 0.83 -15.23
CA THR A 251 0.03 -0.17 -16.17
C THR A 251 1.54 -0.40 -16.07
N ARG A 252 2.26 0.31 -15.18
CA ARG A 252 3.70 0.04 -14.93
C ARG A 252 3.91 -0.98 -13.81
N ILE A 253 2.88 -1.29 -13.01
CA ILE A 253 3.00 -2.20 -11.87
C ILE A 253 3.24 -3.62 -12.41
N GLY A 254 4.37 -4.21 -12.03
CA GLY A 254 4.79 -5.54 -12.43
C GLY A 254 4.64 -6.55 -11.30
N TYR A 255 5.26 -7.72 -11.45
CA TYR A 255 5.19 -8.81 -10.48
C TYR A 255 5.96 -8.49 -9.19
N GLY A 256 5.59 -9.14 -8.08
CA GLY A 256 6.22 -8.95 -6.76
C GLY A 256 6.13 -7.51 -6.24
N SER A 257 5.15 -6.74 -6.73
CA SER A 257 5.09 -5.30 -6.48
C SER A 257 3.78 -4.88 -5.86
N THR A 258 3.87 -3.96 -4.92
CA THR A 258 2.70 -3.34 -4.27
C THR A 258 2.66 -1.86 -4.64
N ALA A 259 1.52 -1.39 -5.11
CA ALA A 259 1.26 0.01 -5.41
C ALA A 259 0.28 0.62 -4.42
N VAL A 260 0.60 1.80 -3.91
CA VAL A 260 -0.28 2.58 -3.04
C VAL A 260 -0.49 3.96 -3.64
N VAL A 261 -1.74 4.30 -3.94
CA VAL A 261 -2.16 5.56 -4.51
C VAL A 261 -2.87 6.38 -3.44
N THR A 262 -2.29 7.52 -3.05
CA THR A 262 -2.85 8.40 -2.03
C THR A 262 -3.32 9.71 -2.63
N GLY A 263 -4.48 10.20 -2.18
CA GLY A 263 -4.99 11.49 -2.63
C GLY A 263 -6.14 12.05 -1.83
N ASP A 264 -6.46 13.32 -2.07
CA ASP A 264 -7.57 14.03 -1.47
C ASP A 264 -8.47 14.61 -2.57
N MET A 265 -9.68 14.05 -2.70
CA MET A 265 -10.65 14.46 -3.73
C MET A 265 -11.12 15.91 -3.59
N THR A 266 -10.88 16.54 -2.43
CA THR A 266 -11.24 17.94 -2.17
C THR A 266 -10.13 18.93 -2.54
N GLN A 267 -8.91 18.45 -2.80
CA GLN A 267 -7.71 19.28 -2.99
C GLN A 267 -7.09 19.11 -4.38
N GLY A 268 -7.87 19.34 -5.43
CA GLY A 268 -7.40 19.25 -6.82
C GLY A 268 -6.81 20.57 -7.34
N ASP A 269 -5.55 20.53 -7.74
CA ASP A 269 -4.83 21.63 -8.39
C ASP A 269 -4.92 21.59 -9.93
N LEU A 270 -5.60 20.57 -10.47
CA LEU A 270 -5.82 20.46 -11.92
C LEU A 270 -6.68 21.62 -12.44
N PRO A 271 -6.43 22.09 -13.67
CA PRO A 271 -7.32 23.01 -14.36
C PRO A 271 -8.77 22.49 -14.33
N LYS A 272 -9.74 23.37 -14.05
CA LYS A 272 -11.16 23.00 -13.84
C LYS A 272 -11.81 22.16 -14.95
N HIS A 273 -11.26 22.20 -16.16
CA HIS A 273 -11.76 21.45 -17.32
C HIS A 273 -11.17 20.04 -17.47
N ILE A 274 -10.13 19.70 -16.69
CA ILE A 274 -9.45 18.40 -16.75
C ILE A 274 -10.03 17.50 -15.66
N LYS A 275 -10.58 16.34 -16.07
CA LYS A 275 -11.05 15.32 -15.12
C LYS A 275 -9.85 14.67 -14.42
N SER A 276 -9.91 14.61 -13.09
CA SER A 276 -8.90 13.92 -12.27
C SER A 276 -8.90 12.41 -12.56
N GLY A 277 -7.70 11.86 -12.77
CA GLY A 277 -7.47 10.44 -12.96
C GLY A 277 -7.80 9.62 -11.72
N LEU A 278 -7.63 10.16 -10.52
CA LEU A 278 -8.06 9.50 -9.28
C LEU A 278 -9.58 9.32 -9.25
N LYS A 279 -10.33 10.36 -9.62
CA LYS A 279 -11.79 10.30 -9.69
C LYS A 279 -12.27 9.27 -10.71
N ASP A 280 -11.63 9.23 -11.87
CA ASP A 280 -11.94 8.26 -12.93
C ASP A 280 -11.61 6.82 -12.51
N ALA A 281 -10.47 6.59 -11.86
CA ALA A 281 -10.05 5.29 -11.36
C ALA A 281 -11.06 4.71 -10.35
N LEU A 282 -11.63 5.55 -9.47
CA LEU A 282 -12.69 5.13 -8.53
C LEU A 282 -13.96 4.64 -9.24
N GLU A 283 -14.25 5.11 -10.44
CA GLU A 283 -15.43 4.69 -11.20
C GLU A 283 -15.13 3.41 -11.99
N VAL A 284 -13.96 3.37 -12.64
CA VAL A 284 -13.58 2.30 -13.58
C VAL A 284 -13.09 1.04 -12.88
N LEU A 285 -12.39 1.15 -11.74
CA LEU A 285 -11.68 0.04 -11.11
C LEU A 285 -12.43 -0.60 -9.93
N ARG A 286 -13.67 -0.18 -9.65
CA ARG A 286 -14.48 -0.64 -8.51
C ARG A 286 -14.63 -2.16 -8.39
N ASN A 287 -14.69 -2.85 -9.52
CA ASN A 287 -14.96 -4.29 -9.58
C ASN A 287 -13.73 -5.09 -10.04
N VAL A 288 -12.53 -4.50 -9.96
CA VAL A 288 -11.29 -5.18 -10.35
C VAL A 288 -10.73 -5.87 -9.11
N ASN A 289 -10.61 -7.20 -9.17
CA ASN A 289 -9.99 -7.99 -8.10
C ASN A 289 -8.52 -7.58 -7.88
N GLY A 290 -8.05 -7.66 -6.64
CA GLY A 290 -6.70 -7.23 -6.28
C GLY A 290 -6.53 -5.71 -6.09
N ILE A 291 -7.59 -4.92 -6.27
CA ILE A 291 -7.59 -3.46 -6.01
C ILE A 291 -8.45 -3.14 -4.79
N SER A 292 -7.90 -2.40 -3.84
CA SER A 292 -8.62 -1.94 -2.64
C SER A 292 -8.86 -0.43 -2.64
N PHE A 293 -9.94 0.00 -2.00
CA PHE A 293 -10.26 1.41 -1.76
C PHE A 293 -10.55 1.64 -0.29
N THR A 294 -9.76 2.49 0.35
CA THR A 294 -10.00 2.96 1.73
C THR A 294 -10.29 4.44 1.73
N PHE A 295 -11.49 4.80 2.23
CA PHE A 295 -11.94 6.17 2.37
C PHE A 295 -11.75 6.65 3.80
N PHE A 296 -10.92 7.68 3.97
CA PHE A 296 -10.73 8.38 5.22
C PHE A 296 -11.69 9.56 5.33
N GLU A 297 -12.16 9.80 6.55
CA GLU A 297 -13.06 10.89 6.89
C GLU A 297 -12.36 11.93 7.78
N ALA A 298 -13.01 13.07 8.00
CA ALA A 298 -12.48 14.12 8.89
C ALA A 298 -12.21 13.61 10.32
N LYS A 299 -12.96 12.61 10.80
CA LYS A 299 -12.76 11.98 12.11
C LYS A 299 -11.46 11.19 12.23
N ASP A 300 -10.88 10.79 11.10
CA ASP A 300 -9.60 10.04 11.05
C ASP A 300 -8.38 10.97 11.10
N VAL A 301 -8.61 12.29 11.12
CA VAL A 301 -7.55 13.30 11.18
C VAL A 301 -6.92 13.31 12.57
N VAL A 302 -5.66 12.91 12.64
CA VAL A 302 -4.89 12.89 13.89
C VAL A 302 -3.93 14.07 13.89
N ARG A 303 -4.37 15.18 14.48
CA ARG A 303 -3.56 16.41 14.64
C ARG A 303 -3.28 16.69 16.10
N HIS A 304 -2.23 17.46 16.35
CA HIS A 304 -1.97 17.99 17.67
C HIS A 304 -3.19 18.79 18.18
N PRO A 305 -3.64 18.65 19.45
CA PRO A 305 -4.85 19.32 19.95
C PRO A 305 -4.88 20.84 19.75
N LEU A 306 -3.72 21.51 19.81
CA LEU A 306 -3.63 22.94 19.49
C LEU A 306 -3.95 23.24 18.02
N VAL A 307 -3.42 22.44 17.08
CA VAL A 307 -3.67 22.62 15.65
C VAL A 307 -5.14 22.40 15.34
N ALA A 308 -5.77 21.38 15.94
CA ALA A 308 -7.21 21.15 15.82
C ALA A 308 -8.03 22.37 16.27
N ARG A 309 -7.70 22.95 17.44
CA ARG A 309 -8.36 24.18 17.93
C ARG A 309 -8.17 25.39 17.01
N ILE A 310 -6.98 25.53 16.41
CA ILE A 310 -6.71 26.60 15.43
C ILE A 310 -7.60 26.43 14.20
N VAL A 311 -7.64 25.23 13.62
CA VAL A 311 -8.48 24.92 12.45
C VAL A 311 -9.95 25.20 12.74
N SER A 312 -10.47 24.72 13.87
CA SER A 312 -11.86 24.98 14.27
C SER A 312 -12.17 26.46 14.44
N ALA A 313 -11.21 27.29 14.88
CA ALA A 313 -11.41 28.73 15.00
C ALA A 313 -11.54 29.42 13.63
N TYR A 314 -10.76 28.98 12.63
CA TYR A 314 -10.89 29.47 11.25
C TYR A 314 -12.18 28.97 10.59
N ASP A 315 -12.49 27.67 10.71
CA ASP A 315 -13.74 27.11 10.16
C ASP A 315 -14.99 27.83 10.71
N ALA A 316 -15.00 28.18 12.00
CA ALA A 316 -16.09 28.92 12.62
C ALA A 316 -16.21 30.37 12.11
N ARG A 317 -15.09 31.01 11.74
CA ARG A 317 -15.08 32.32 11.10
C ARG A 317 -15.60 32.22 9.67
N ASP A 318 -15.06 31.29 8.88
CA ASP A 318 -15.44 31.11 7.48
C ASP A 318 -16.92 30.75 7.33
N ALA A 319 -17.46 29.93 8.25
CA ALA A 319 -18.89 29.63 8.32
C ALA A 319 -19.76 30.84 8.67
N LYS A 320 -19.25 31.77 9.50
CA LYS A 320 -19.91 33.05 9.78
C LYS A 320 -19.86 33.95 8.55
N ASP A 321 -18.70 34.13 7.94
CA ASP A 321 -18.50 34.98 6.77
C ASP A 321 -19.35 34.50 5.57
N ALA A 322 -19.55 33.18 5.43
CA ALA A 322 -20.48 32.61 4.44
C ALA A 322 -21.97 32.90 4.72
N GLN A 323 -22.36 33.12 5.98
CA GLN A 323 -23.75 33.43 6.37
C GLN A 323 -24.05 34.94 6.45
N SER A 324 -23.07 35.75 6.84
CA SER A 324 -23.24 37.22 7.00
C SER A 324 -22.74 38.04 5.81
N GLY A 325 -22.13 37.42 4.81
CA GLY A 325 -21.28 38.10 3.83
C GLY A 325 -19.97 38.55 4.47
N PRO A 326 -18.90 38.77 3.68
CA PRO A 326 -17.61 39.18 4.24
C PRO A 326 -17.78 40.48 5.02
N ALA A 327 -17.43 40.45 6.31
CA ALA A 327 -17.35 41.67 7.11
C ALA A 327 -16.25 42.55 6.50
N ALA A 328 -16.63 43.78 6.12
CA ALA A 328 -15.75 44.79 5.52
C ALA A 328 -14.55 45.13 6.42
#